data_AF-A0A841GY63-F1
#
_entry.id   AF-A0A841GY63-F1
#
_cell.length_a   1.000
_cell.length_b   1.000
_cell.length_c   1.000
_cell.angle_alpha   90.00
_cell.angle_beta   90.00
_cell.angle_gamma   90.00
#
_symmetry.space_group_name_H-M   'P 1'
#
loop_
_entity.id
_entity.type
_entity.pdbx_description
1 polymer ?
#
loop_
_entity_poly.entity_id
_entity_poly.type
_entity_poly.pdbx_seq_one_letter_code
_entity_poly.pdbx_strand_id
1 'polypeptide(L)'
;MKHFLSTAALAVLATGAALPAAAQDRGGFVVRLGRDTVAVEQYERTATHLRSQMVSRSPRTALRTLDAELRPDGSVSRMTVTTRVMNDSTLLPQVITVELPAGDSATVRIARGDTVRQIRALAPGAYPYISDSYAFVEHALHAARFGQADSVVVPMLSPGARAGMPVMVRRLGADSVTFTTPGGESRIRVDGRGRVMGVISPNSTRQVTVERVASIPVEAVAARFLQAERSGRAMGMLSPRDSINATVGGAQMSLSYGRPARRGRQIFGSVVKWGEVWRTGANEATSFRTSRDLMFGGTRVPAGAYTLWTIPGPQGWQLIINRKTGEWGTEYDASQDLARVPVQAARTRGEAVEQFTMRIRNAQNGGAIVMSWDDTEVTAPFTVAP
;
A
#
# COMPACT_ATOMS: atom_id res chain seq x y z
N MET A 1 -2.77 -9.75 69.26
CA MET A 1 -2.79 -8.27 69.19
C MET A 1 -1.49 -7.80 68.55
N LYS A 2 -1.58 -6.92 67.53
CA LYS A 2 -0.49 -6.17 66.85
C LYS A 2 0.39 -7.01 65.90
N HIS A 3 0.65 -6.68 64.63
CA HIS A 3 0.17 -5.68 63.69
C HIS A 3 0.51 -6.18 62.27
N PHE A 4 -0.37 -5.88 61.31
CA PHE A 4 -0.16 -5.98 59.87
C PHE A 4 1.02 -5.11 59.40
N LEU A 5 1.85 -5.62 58.49
CA LEU A 5 2.62 -4.82 57.53
C LEU A 5 2.54 -5.49 56.16
N SER A 6 1.55 -5.07 55.38
CA SER A 6 1.47 -5.29 53.94
C SER A 6 2.30 -4.21 53.26
N THR A 7 3.39 -4.60 52.62
CA THR A 7 4.17 -3.72 51.74
C THR A 7 3.38 -3.51 50.46
N ALA A 8 2.57 -2.44 50.44
CA ALA A 8 1.98 -1.92 49.21
C ALA A 8 3.09 -1.37 48.32
N ALA A 9 3.36 -2.05 47.21
CA ALA A 9 4.18 -1.49 46.14
C ALA A 9 3.43 -0.30 45.54
N LEU A 10 3.99 0.89 45.74
CA LEU A 10 3.46 2.15 45.25
C LEU A 10 3.48 2.13 43.71
N ALA A 11 2.31 1.99 43.09
CA ALA A 11 2.14 2.22 41.66
C ALA A 11 2.40 3.70 41.39
N VAL A 12 3.54 4.00 40.77
CA VAL A 12 3.81 5.34 40.22
C VAL A 12 2.84 5.55 39.06
N LEU A 13 1.75 6.26 39.34
CA LEU A 13 0.90 6.90 38.36
C LEU A 13 1.80 7.81 37.51
N ALA A 14 2.08 7.40 36.28
CA ALA A 14 2.66 8.26 35.26
C ALA A 14 1.61 9.34 34.92
N THR A 15 1.58 10.39 35.74
CA THR A 15 0.95 11.67 35.43
C THR A 15 1.48 12.16 34.10
N GLY A 16 0.57 12.62 33.23
CA GLY A 16 0.85 13.05 31.87
C GLY A 16 2.08 13.96 31.79
N ALA A 17 3.17 13.40 31.27
CA ALA A 17 4.30 14.20 30.83
C ALA A 17 3.87 14.90 29.54
N ALA A 18 3.72 16.22 29.61
CA ALA A 18 3.97 17.05 28.45
C ALA A 18 5.30 16.61 27.82
N LEU A 19 5.35 16.52 26.48
CA LEU A 19 6.56 16.19 25.75
C LEU A 19 7.71 17.04 26.32
N PRO A 20 8.85 16.44 26.75
CA PRO A 20 10.01 17.24 27.09
C PRO A 20 10.34 18.09 25.87
N ALA A 21 10.66 19.39 26.08
CA ALA A 21 11.02 20.36 25.05
C ALA A 21 11.79 19.65 23.93
N ALA A 22 11.13 19.49 22.77
CA ALA A 22 11.56 18.49 21.81
C ALA A 22 12.98 18.79 21.32
N ALA A 23 13.92 17.93 21.71
CA ALA A 23 15.25 17.88 21.14
C ALA A 23 15.13 17.87 19.62
N GLN A 24 15.98 18.66 18.95
CA GLN A 24 16.13 18.60 17.51
C GLN A 24 16.39 17.14 17.11
N ASP A 25 15.49 16.56 16.33
CA ASP A 25 15.61 15.19 15.82
C ASP A 25 15.76 15.23 14.31
N ARG A 26 16.61 14.36 13.79
CA ARG A 26 16.85 14.25 12.35
C ARG A 26 17.10 12.81 11.98
N GLY A 27 16.72 12.46 10.77
CA GLY A 27 16.94 11.12 10.25
C GLY A 27 16.44 11.00 8.82
N GLY A 28 16.59 9.82 8.27
CA GLY A 28 16.02 9.49 6.99
C GLY A 28 15.40 8.11 6.98
N PHE A 29 14.65 7.84 5.92
CA PHE A 29 14.03 6.55 5.66
C PHE A 29 14.35 6.10 4.25
N VAL A 30 14.71 4.82 4.11
CA VAL A 30 14.84 4.14 2.83
C VAL A 30 13.66 3.21 2.67
N VAL A 31 12.82 3.47 1.66
CA VAL A 31 11.65 2.65 1.34
C VAL A 31 12.00 1.72 0.18
N ARG A 32 11.85 0.42 0.40
CA ARG A 32 12.12 -0.61 -0.61
C ARG A 32 10.90 -1.45 -0.91
N LEU A 33 10.76 -1.83 -2.18
CA LEU A 33 9.84 -2.86 -2.63
C LEU A 33 10.65 -4.04 -3.16
N GLY A 34 10.80 -5.08 -2.34
CA GLY A 34 11.80 -6.11 -2.60
C GLY A 34 13.20 -5.49 -2.57
N ARG A 35 14.00 -5.75 -3.59
CA ARG A 35 15.35 -5.17 -3.70
C ARG A 35 15.39 -3.71 -4.15
N ASP A 36 14.29 -3.19 -4.69
CA ASP A 36 14.27 -1.88 -5.32
C ASP A 36 14.00 -0.76 -4.31
N THR A 37 14.89 0.24 -4.23
CA THR A 37 14.57 1.50 -3.53
C THR A 37 13.53 2.26 -4.35
N VAL A 38 12.35 2.48 -3.77
CA VAL A 38 11.21 3.14 -4.41
C VAL A 38 11.01 4.58 -3.94
N ALA A 39 11.43 4.88 -2.71
CA ALA A 39 11.47 6.22 -2.17
C ALA A 39 12.56 6.36 -1.10
N VAL A 40 13.02 7.58 -0.89
CA VAL A 40 13.83 7.97 0.26
C VAL A 40 13.33 9.27 0.84
N GLU A 41 13.48 9.45 2.14
CA GLU A 41 13.07 10.63 2.88
C GLU A 41 14.19 11.07 3.82
N GLN A 42 14.43 12.37 3.94
CA GLN A 42 15.25 13.00 4.98
C GLN A 42 14.35 14.00 5.72
N TYR A 43 14.33 13.95 7.04
CA TYR A 43 13.53 14.86 7.86
C TYR A 43 14.35 15.52 8.97
N GLU A 44 13.83 16.66 9.41
CA GLU A 44 14.26 17.38 10.61
C GLU A 44 13.01 17.82 11.38
N ARG A 45 13.02 17.58 12.70
CA ARG A 45 11.95 17.94 13.60
C ARG A 45 12.49 18.84 14.71
N THR A 46 11.78 19.93 14.96
CA THR A 46 11.98 20.81 16.11
C THR A 46 10.71 20.82 16.98
N ALA A 47 10.68 21.66 18.01
CA ALA A 47 9.47 21.85 18.81
C ALA A 47 8.29 22.45 18.01
N THR A 48 8.58 23.22 16.95
CA THR A 48 7.57 24.00 16.20
C THR A 48 7.44 23.59 14.74
N HIS A 49 8.34 22.76 14.21
CA HIS A 49 8.31 22.36 12.80
C HIS A 49 8.68 20.89 12.60
N LEU A 50 8.07 20.28 11.58
CA LEU A 50 8.52 19.05 10.95
C LEU A 50 8.75 19.32 9.47
N ARG A 51 10.02 19.32 9.06
CA ARG A 51 10.44 19.50 7.67
C ARG A 51 10.93 18.19 7.11
N SER A 52 10.54 17.88 5.88
CA SER A 52 10.97 16.67 5.19
C SER A 52 11.21 16.95 3.71
N GLN A 53 12.25 16.33 3.17
CA GLN A 53 12.47 16.23 1.74
C GLN A 53 12.43 14.75 1.37
N MET A 54 11.71 14.40 0.32
CA MET A 54 11.65 13.02 -0.15
C MET A 54 11.67 12.95 -1.67
N VAL A 55 12.15 11.83 -2.21
CA VAL A 55 12.00 11.51 -3.62
C VAL A 55 11.40 10.12 -3.76
N SER A 56 10.43 9.99 -4.65
CA SER A 56 9.92 8.70 -5.13
C SER A 56 10.16 8.58 -6.63
N ARG A 57 10.24 7.33 -7.14
CA ARG A 57 10.52 7.06 -8.56
C ARG A 57 9.39 6.37 -9.32
N SER A 58 8.23 6.20 -8.69
CA SER A 58 7.04 5.58 -9.29
C SER A 58 5.81 6.46 -9.08
N PRO A 59 5.00 6.71 -10.13
CA PRO A 59 5.19 6.25 -11.51
C PRO A 59 6.28 7.00 -12.27
N ARG A 60 6.66 8.19 -11.77
CA ARG A 60 7.73 9.04 -12.30
C ARG A 60 8.60 9.52 -11.15
N THR A 61 9.81 9.96 -11.46
CA THR A 61 10.68 10.61 -10.47
C THR A 61 10.05 11.92 -10.01
N ALA A 62 9.69 11.99 -8.73
CA ALA A 62 9.05 13.14 -8.12
C ALA A 62 9.75 13.51 -6.81
N LEU A 63 10.23 14.75 -6.74
CA LEU A 63 10.78 15.35 -5.54
C LEU A 63 9.65 16.04 -4.78
N ARG A 64 9.59 15.83 -3.46
CA ARG A 64 8.64 16.49 -2.58
C ARG A 64 9.35 17.17 -1.42
N THR A 65 8.93 18.40 -1.12
CA THR A 65 9.26 19.08 0.13
C THR A 65 8.00 19.20 0.96
N LEU A 66 8.12 18.88 2.24
CA LEU A 66 7.07 18.93 3.24
C LEU A 66 7.53 19.88 4.34
N ASP A 67 6.66 20.82 4.72
CA ASP A 67 6.87 21.70 5.86
C ASP A 67 5.59 21.72 6.68
N ALA A 68 5.65 21.22 7.91
CA ALA A 68 4.53 21.23 8.85
C ALA A 68 4.87 22.09 10.07
N GLU A 69 3.95 22.98 10.40
CA GLU A 69 3.95 23.78 11.63
C GLU A 69 3.29 22.97 12.74
N LEU A 70 3.96 22.90 13.90
CA LEU A 70 3.53 22.14 15.06
C LEU A 70 3.08 23.09 16.17
N ARG A 71 1.96 22.75 16.80
CA ARG A 71 1.51 23.35 18.05
C ARG A 71 2.35 22.85 19.23
N PRO A 72 2.30 23.52 20.40
CA PRO A 72 2.99 23.08 21.60
C PRO A 72 2.62 21.65 22.06
N ASP A 73 1.40 21.19 21.77
CA ASP A 73 0.95 19.83 22.07
C ASP A 73 1.45 18.77 21.07
N GLY A 74 2.19 19.21 20.04
CA GLY A 74 2.70 18.39 18.96
C GLY A 74 1.74 18.22 17.78
N SER A 75 0.49 18.68 17.85
CA SER A 75 -0.43 18.58 16.71
C SER A 75 -0.04 19.50 15.55
N VAL A 76 -0.35 19.11 14.32
CA VAL A 76 -0.07 19.93 13.13
C VAL A 76 -1.13 21.04 13.00
N SER A 77 -0.71 22.30 12.90
CA SER A 77 -1.60 23.43 12.58
C SER A 77 -1.72 23.67 11.08
N ARG A 78 -0.59 23.52 10.38
CA ARG A 78 -0.49 23.73 8.94
C ARG A 78 0.54 22.79 8.37
N MET A 79 0.30 22.32 7.15
CA MET A 79 1.29 21.59 6.36
C MET A 79 1.27 22.08 4.92
N THR A 80 2.45 22.30 4.34
CA THR A 80 2.62 22.54 2.91
C THR A 80 3.43 21.41 2.30
N VAL A 81 2.93 20.86 1.20
CA VAL A 81 3.61 19.84 0.39
C VAL A 81 3.80 20.38 -1.01
N THR A 82 5.04 20.53 -1.45
CA THR A 82 5.36 20.90 -2.82
C THR A 82 5.87 19.68 -3.56
N THR A 83 5.24 19.30 -4.67
CA THR A 83 5.63 18.16 -5.50
C THR A 83 6.09 18.64 -6.87
N ARG A 84 7.31 18.25 -7.26
CA ARG A 84 7.88 18.51 -8.59
C ARG A 84 8.17 17.18 -9.30
N VAL A 85 7.53 16.96 -10.45
CA VAL A 85 7.88 15.86 -11.35
C VAL A 85 9.17 16.26 -12.08
N MET A 86 10.23 15.48 -11.94
CA MET A 86 11.57 15.92 -12.36
C MET A 86 11.84 15.76 -13.86
N ASN A 87 11.17 14.80 -14.51
CA ASN A 87 11.38 14.49 -15.92
C ASN A 87 10.33 15.12 -16.86
N ASP A 88 9.57 16.08 -16.36
CA ASP A 88 8.51 16.75 -17.11
C ASP A 88 8.46 18.22 -16.70
N SER A 89 9.23 19.06 -17.40
CA SER A 89 9.32 20.50 -17.11
C SER A 89 8.04 21.26 -17.49
N THR A 90 7.14 20.66 -18.27
CA THR A 90 5.85 21.26 -18.62
C THR A 90 4.87 21.19 -17.45
N LEU A 91 5.07 20.24 -16.53
CA LEU A 91 4.25 20.12 -15.34
C LEU A 91 4.75 21.06 -14.25
N LEU A 92 4.05 22.18 -14.09
CA LEU A 92 4.24 23.08 -12.96
C LEU A 92 4.16 22.31 -11.63
N PRO A 93 4.97 22.69 -10.61
CA PRO A 93 4.90 22.09 -9.29
C PRO A 93 3.49 22.18 -8.71
N GLN A 94 3.07 21.10 -8.04
CA GLN A 94 1.84 21.09 -7.27
C GLN A 94 2.15 21.50 -5.83
N VAL A 95 1.42 22.47 -5.31
CA VAL A 95 1.50 22.90 -3.91
C VAL A 95 0.19 22.54 -3.23
N ILE A 96 0.26 21.70 -2.20
CA ILE A 96 -0.88 21.35 -1.36
C ILE A 96 -0.66 21.99 0.01
N THR A 97 -1.58 22.86 0.42
CA THR A 97 -1.63 23.41 1.78
C THR A 97 -2.78 22.75 2.53
N VAL A 98 -2.49 22.17 3.68
CA VAL A 98 -3.47 21.63 4.62
C VAL A 98 -3.45 22.52 5.85
N GLU A 99 -4.58 23.14 6.16
CA GLU A 99 -4.79 23.94 7.37
C GLU A 99 -5.74 23.17 8.28
N LEU A 100 -5.29 22.89 9.50
CA LEU A 100 -6.03 22.11 10.49
C LEU A 100 -6.31 23.02 11.69
N PRO A 101 -7.33 23.89 11.66
CA PRO A 101 -7.70 24.70 12.81
C PRO A 101 -8.08 23.80 14.00
N ALA A 102 -8.04 24.37 15.22
CA ALA A 102 -8.57 23.67 16.39
C ALA A 102 -10.09 23.51 16.21
N GLY A 103 -10.53 22.32 15.81
CA GLY A 103 -11.91 22.01 15.49
C GLY A 103 -12.04 20.75 14.62
N ASP A 104 -13.23 20.56 14.05
CA ASP A 104 -13.58 19.28 13.43
C ASP A 104 -13.29 19.21 11.92
N SER A 105 -12.72 20.27 11.34
CA SER A 105 -12.50 20.34 9.90
C SER A 105 -11.13 20.87 9.53
N ALA A 106 -10.62 20.38 8.41
CA ALA A 106 -9.42 20.89 7.75
C ALA A 106 -9.75 21.52 6.40
N THR A 107 -8.97 22.51 6.00
CA THR A 107 -9.02 23.08 4.65
C THR A 107 -7.82 22.57 3.86
N VAL A 108 -8.09 21.96 2.71
CA VAL A 108 -7.07 21.48 1.79
C VAL A 108 -7.12 22.34 0.53
N ARG A 109 -6.06 23.09 0.27
CA ARG A 109 -5.87 23.88 -0.94
C ARG A 109 -4.84 23.21 -1.84
N ILE A 110 -5.21 22.91 -3.07
CA ILE A 110 -4.36 22.26 -4.08
C ILE A 110 -4.16 23.28 -5.20
N ALA A 111 -2.92 23.71 -5.41
CA ALA A 111 -2.54 24.67 -6.44
C ALA A 111 -1.56 24.05 -7.44
N ARG A 112 -1.69 24.44 -8.71
CA ARG A 112 -0.74 24.14 -9.80
C ARG A 112 -0.79 25.29 -10.80
N GLY A 113 0.24 26.12 -10.82
CA GLY A 113 0.18 27.42 -11.51
C GLY A 113 -1.00 28.24 -11.01
N ASP A 114 -1.76 28.83 -11.92
CA ASP A 114 -2.95 29.64 -11.60
C ASP A 114 -4.18 28.81 -11.26
N THR A 115 -4.12 27.48 -11.43
CA THR A 115 -5.24 26.59 -11.08
C THR A 115 -5.21 26.30 -9.58
N VAL A 116 -6.27 26.69 -8.88
CA VAL A 116 -6.46 26.41 -7.45
C VAL A 116 -7.77 25.68 -7.22
N ARG A 117 -7.72 24.61 -6.43
CA ARG A 117 -8.88 23.88 -5.92
C ARG A 117 -8.83 23.84 -4.40
N GLN A 118 -9.95 24.17 -3.76
CA GLN A 118 -10.09 24.06 -2.31
C GLN A 118 -11.11 22.98 -1.95
N ILE A 119 -10.82 22.24 -0.89
CA ILE A 119 -11.65 21.17 -0.35
C ILE A 119 -11.73 21.38 1.16
N ARG A 120 -12.95 21.30 1.71
CA ARG A 120 -13.15 21.17 3.15
C ARG A 120 -13.24 19.68 3.49
N ALA A 121 -12.50 19.26 4.51
CA ALA A 121 -12.49 17.88 4.99
C ALA A 121 -12.99 17.81 6.43
N LEU A 122 -13.82 16.81 6.75
CA LEU A 122 -14.16 16.46 8.13
C LEU A 122 -12.98 15.69 8.74
N ALA A 123 -12.27 16.29 9.69
CA ALA A 123 -10.97 15.80 10.13
C ALA A 123 -10.69 16.13 11.62
N PRO A 124 -11.61 15.81 12.55
CA PRO A 124 -11.42 16.10 13.97
C PRO A 124 -10.15 15.43 14.48
N GLY A 125 -9.20 16.24 14.96
CA GLY A 125 -7.92 15.78 15.50
C GLY A 125 -7.03 15.01 14.51
N ALA A 126 -7.27 15.11 13.20
CA ALA A 126 -6.55 14.32 12.22
C ALA A 126 -5.10 14.76 12.03
N TYR A 127 -4.20 13.79 11.85
CA TYR A 127 -2.82 14.05 11.48
C TYR A 127 -2.65 13.97 9.96
N PRO A 128 -1.88 14.86 9.33
CA PRO A 128 -1.64 14.75 7.90
C PRO A 128 -0.94 13.43 7.53
N TYR A 129 -1.41 12.80 6.47
CA TYR A 129 -0.82 11.57 5.92
C TYR A 129 -0.30 11.81 4.51
N ILE A 130 1.01 11.65 4.34
CA ILE A 130 1.65 11.69 3.03
C ILE A 130 2.16 10.30 2.70
N SER A 131 1.68 9.74 1.59
CA SER A 131 2.13 8.44 1.13
C SER A 131 3.66 8.39 0.98
N ASP A 132 4.25 7.32 1.54
CA ASP A 132 5.70 7.05 1.62
C ASP A 132 6.51 8.00 2.54
N SER A 133 5.86 8.88 3.30
CA SER A 133 6.52 9.68 4.35
C SER A 133 6.41 8.98 5.71
N TYR A 134 7.54 8.44 6.16
CA TYR A 134 7.62 7.72 7.44
C TYR A 134 7.95 8.66 8.60
N ALA A 135 8.44 9.87 8.33
CA ALA A 135 8.49 10.95 9.30
C ALA A 135 7.09 11.35 9.81
N PHE A 136 6.08 11.39 8.93
CA PHE A 136 4.70 11.67 9.32
C PHE A 136 3.99 10.45 9.94
N VAL A 137 4.35 9.22 9.55
CA VAL A 137 3.92 8.01 10.28
C VAL A 137 4.45 8.04 11.71
N GLU A 138 5.75 8.29 11.89
CA GLU A 138 6.35 8.46 13.22
C GLU A 138 5.68 9.57 14.02
N HIS A 139 5.40 10.71 13.37
CA HIS A 139 4.70 11.80 14.02
C HIS A 139 3.31 11.39 14.54
N ALA A 140 2.55 10.64 13.73
CA ALA A 140 1.27 10.09 14.15
C ALA A 140 1.41 9.04 15.27
N LEU A 141 2.50 8.27 15.30
CA LEU A 141 2.79 7.36 16.42
C LEU A 141 3.10 8.11 17.71
N HIS A 142 3.83 9.24 17.66
CA HIS A 142 4.03 10.07 18.85
C HIS A 142 2.71 10.66 19.38
N ALA A 143 1.73 10.88 18.50
CA ALA A 143 0.39 11.30 18.88
C ALA A 143 -0.48 10.17 19.44
N ALA A 144 -0.14 8.91 19.17
CA ALA A 144 -0.87 7.72 19.62
C ALA A 144 -0.71 7.54 21.13
N ARG A 145 -1.56 8.21 21.92
CA ARG A 145 -1.60 8.09 23.38
C ARG A 145 -2.37 6.85 23.80
N PHE A 146 -1.65 5.76 24.04
CA PHE A 146 -2.23 4.47 24.42
C PHE A 146 -2.94 4.47 25.80
N GLY A 147 -2.53 5.31 26.74
CA GLY A 147 -3.02 5.22 28.12
C GLY A 147 -2.79 3.80 28.68
N GLN A 148 -3.84 3.19 29.25
CA GLN A 148 -3.85 1.77 29.68
C GLN A 148 -4.32 0.81 28.56
N ALA A 149 -4.71 1.32 27.39
CA ALA A 149 -5.21 0.50 26.29
C ALA A 149 -4.06 0.01 25.41
N ASP A 150 -4.23 -1.18 24.82
CA ASP A 150 -3.25 -1.73 23.87
C ASP A 150 -3.44 -1.21 22.44
N SER A 151 -4.51 -0.46 22.18
CA SER A 151 -4.79 0.11 20.86
C SER A 151 -5.44 1.49 20.93
N VAL A 152 -5.13 2.34 19.96
CA VAL A 152 -5.71 3.67 19.78
C VAL A 152 -5.99 3.95 18.31
N VAL A 153 -7.04 4.71 18.03
CA VAL A 153 -7.34 5.21 16.68
C VAL A 153 -6.75 6.60 16.53
N VAL A 154 -5.88 6.76 15.53
CA VAL A 154 -5.34 8.04 15.11
C VAL A 154 -6.00 8.42 13.78
N PRO A 155 -6.88 9.43 13.74
CA PRO A 155 -7.43 9.88 12.47
C PRO A 155 -6.31 10.49 11.63
N MET A 156 -6.29 10.16 10.34
CA MET A 156 -5.28 10.66 9.41
C MET A 156 -5.91 11.27 8.16
N LEU A 157 -5.38 12.39 7.69
CA LEU A 157 -5.91 13.11 6.54
C LEU A 157 -4.94 13.07 5.37
N SER A 158 -5.30 12.37 4.30
CA SER A 158 -4.59 12.47 3.02
C SER A 158 -4.91 13.78 2.30
N PRO A 159 -3.94 14.43 1.65
CA PRO A 159 -4.20 15.52 0.73
C PRO A 159 -5.26 15.14 -0.32
N GLY A 160 -6.31 15.95 -0.42
CA GLY A 160 -7.41 15.75 -1.37
C GLY A 160 -8.57 14.89 -0.85
N ALA A 161 -8.44 14.28 0.33
CA ALA A 161 -9.55 13.56 0.97
C ALA A 161 -10.60 14.53 1.53
N ARG A 162 -11.87 14.10 1.54
CA ARG A 162 -13.00 14.85 2.14
C ARG A 162 -13.24 14.49 3.62
N ALA A 163 -12.60 13.45 4.11
CA ALA A 163 -12.68 13.03 5.51
C ALA A 163 -11.37 12.40 5.96
N GLY A 164 -11.09 12.45 7.25
CA GLY A 164 -10.03 11.68 7.87
C GLY A 164 -10.31 10.17 7.75
N MET A 165 -9.26 9.39 7.55
CA MET A 165 -9.30 7.93 7.62
C MET A 165 -8.91 7.48 9.03
N PRO A 166 -9.63 6.54 9.65
CA PRO A 166 -9.20 5.97 10.90
C PRO A 166 -7.96 5.09 10.66
N VAL A 167 -6.90 5.31 11.43
CA VAL A 167 -5.75 4.41 11.48
C VAL A 167 -5.68 3.80 12.87
N MET A 168 -5.71 2.48 12.94
CA MET A 168 -5.56 1.77 14.20
C MET A 168 -4.08 1.53 14.47
N VAL A 169 -3.62 2.01 15.62
CA VAL A 169 -2.28 1.70 16.14
C VAL A 169 -2.44 0.76 17.31
N ARG A 170 -1.79 -0.41 17.27
CA ARG A 170 -1.84 -1.41 18.35
C ARG A 170 -0.44 -1.74 18.84
N ARG A 171 -0.24 -1.79 20.15
CA ARG A 171 1.01 -2.23 20.75
C ARG A 171 1.17 -3.74 20.58
N LEU A 172 2.34 -4.17 20.14
CA LEU A 172 2.73 -5.58 20.11
C LEU A 172 3.71 -5.91 21.22
N GLY A 173 4.56 -4.95 21.58
CA GLY A 173 5.55 -5.06 22.64
C GLY A 173 6.17 -3.70 22.96
N ALA A 174 7.28 -3.70 23.72
CA ALA A 174 8.00 -2.48 24.07
C ALA A 174 8.67 -1.80 22.86
N ASP A 175 8.97 -2.57 21.82
CA ASP A 175 9.73 -2.16 20.63
C ASP A 175 8.93 -2.28 19.32
N SER A 176 7.63 -2.54 19.41
CA SER A 176 6.83 -2.89 18.24
C SER A 176 5.36 -2.50 18.35
N VAL A 177 4.83 -1.99 17.24
CA VAL A 177 3.41 -1.64 17.05
C VAL A 177 2.90 -2.12 15.69
N THR A 178 1.59 -2.32 15.56
CA THR A 178 0.93 -2.36 14.25
C THR A 178 0.36 -0.99 13.90
N PHE A 179 0.31 -0.72 12.59
CA PHE A 179 -0.26 0.47 12.00
C PHE A 179 -1.17 0.03 10.85
N THR A 180 -2.47 0.07 11.10
CA THR A 180 -3.49 -0.52 10.22
C THR A 180 -4.30 0.58 9.56
N THR A 181 -4.21 0.60 8.23
CA THR A 181 -4.99 1.49 7.36
C THR A 181 -6.04 0.66 6.61
N PRO A 182 -7.01 1.28 5.91
CA PRO A 182 -7.87 0.55 4.98
C PRO A 182 -7.09 -0.22 3.89
N GLY A 183 -5.86 0.22 3.58
CA GLY A 183 -4.96 -0.45 2.64
C GLY A 183 -4.17 -1.63 3.21
N GLY A 184 -4.39 -1.98 4.49
CA GLY A 184 -3.78 -3.11 5.18
C GLY A 184 -2.95 -2.75 6.41
N GLU A 185 -2.43 -3.79 7.07
CA GLU A 185 -1.64 -3.69 8.29
C GLU A 185 -0.13 -3.68 7.99
N SER A 186 0.57 -2.77 8.66
CA SER A 186 2.03 -2.75 8.76
C SER A 186 2.48 -3.03 10.19
N ARG A 187 3.63 -3.70 10.34
CA ARG A 187 4.32 -3.85 11.62
C ARG A 187 5.51 -2.90 11.64
N ILE A 188 5.61 -2.12 12.70
CA ILE A 188 6.59 -1.07 12.86
C ILE A 188 7.43 -1.40 14.09
N ARG A 189 8.74 -1.47 13.92
CA ARG A 189 9.71 -1.53 15.00
C ARG A 189 10.02 -0.12 15.46
N VAL A 190 9.98 0.13 16.76
CA VAL A 190 10.26 1.43 17.38
C VAL A 190 11.38 1.32 18.41
N ASP A 191 12.09 2.41 18.67
CA ASP A 191 13.05 2.50 19.78
C ASP A 191 12.37 2.95 21.08
N GLY A 192 13.13 3.06 22.18
CA GLY A 192 12.62 3.48 23.48
C GLY A 192 12.08 4.92 23.54
N ARG A 193 12.26 5.72 22.48
CA ARG A 193 11.67 7.05 22.33
C ARG A 193 10.44 7.05 21.43
N GLY A 194 10.02 5.89 20.92
CA GLY A 194 8.92 5.74 19.97
C GLY A 194 9.30 6.01 18.52
N ARG A 195 10.59 6.17 18.21
CA ARG A 195 11.04 6.43 16.83
C ARG A 195 10.98 5.15 16.01
N VAL A 196 10.39 5.24 14.83
CA VAL A 196 10.34 4.20 13.80
C VAL A 196 11.75 3.81 13.38
N MET A 197 12.16 2.60 13.70
CA MET A 197 13.43 2.04 13.27
C MET A 197 13.33 1.20 12.00
N GLY A 198 12.14 0.65 11.75
CA GLY A 198 11.85 -0.02 10.50
C GLY A 198 10.39 -0.46 10.39
N VAL A 199 9.95 -0.73 9.16
CA VAL A 199 8.57 -1.13 8.86
C VAL A 199 8.58 -2.33 7.93
N ILE A 200 7.69 -3.28 8.17
CA ILE A 200 7.32 -4.32 7.22
C ILE A 200 5.80 -4.28 7.00
N SER A 201 5.36 -4.38 5.76
CA SER A 201 3.94 -4.31 5.42
C SER A 201 3.42 -5.57 4.73
N PRO A 202 3.58 -6.78 5.31
CA PRO A 202 3.29 -8.04 4.62
C PRO A 202 1.81 -8.16 4.19
N ASN A 203 0.91 -7.49 4.89
CA ASN A 203 -0.54 -7.52 4.65
C ASN A 203 -1.06 -6.21 4.03
N SER A 204 -0.20 -5.41 3.39
CA SER A 204 -0.62 -4.18 2.72
C SER A 204 -0.59 -4.31 1.20
N THR A 205 -1.29 -3.39 0.53
CA THR A 205 -1.30 -3.31 -0.94
C THR A 205 0.07 -3.06 -1.56
N ARG A 206 1.03 -2.45 -0.84
CA ARG A 206 2.39 -2.17 -1.37
C ARG A 206 3.45 -3.14 -0.91
N GLN A 207 3.32 -3.78 0.26
CA GLN A 207 4.32 -4.71 0.82
C GLN A 207 5.77 -4.19 0.80
N VAL A 208 5.95 -2.93 1.22
CA VAL A 208 7.27 -2.31 1.33
C VAL A 208 7.97 -2.72 2.63
N THR A 209 9.29 -2.59 2.61
CA THR A 209 10.13 -2.56 3.81
C THR A 209 10.73 -1.18 3.96
N VAL A 210 10.84 -0.71 5.19
CA VAL A 210 11.45 0.60 5.49
C VAL A 210 12.51 0.45 6.55
N GLU A 211 13.60 1.18 6.34
CA GLU A 211 14.73 1.25 7.26
C GLU A 211 15.02 2.70 7.59
N ARG A 212 15.18 2.99 8.88
CA ARG A 212 15.69 4.29 9.34
C ARG A 212 17.19 4.37 9.11
N VAL A 213 17.65 5.48 8.57
CA VAL A 213 19.06 5.85 8.42
C VAL A 213 19.33 7.18 9.12
N ALA A 214 20.59 7.44 9.49
CA ALA A 214 20.95 8.69 10.16
C ALA A 214 20.85 9.90 9.21
N SER A 215 21.21 9.72 7.94
CA SER A 215 21.10 10.75 6.91
C SER A 215 21.02 10.12 5.52
N ILE A 216 20.37 10.80 4.57
CA ILE A 216 20.31 10.39 3.17
C ILE A 216 20.33 11.62 2.23
N PRO A 217 21.21 11.65 1.20
CA PRO A 217 21.26 12.77 0.26
C PRO A 217 20.13 12.68 -0.77
N VAL A 218 18.93 13.15 -0.42
CA VAL A 218 17.71 13.00 -1.22
C VAL A 218 17.88 13.54 -2.64
N GLU A 219 18.48 14.71 -2.82
CA GLU A 219 18.74 15.30 -4.15
C GLU A 219 19.67 14.43 -5.02
N ALA A 220 20.71 13.84 -4.43
CA ALA A 220 21.62 12.94 -5.17
C ALA A 220 20.90 11.64 -5.57
N VAL A 221 20.05 11.10 -4.70
CA VAL A 221 19.19 9.95 -5.03
C VAL A 221 18.20 10.33 -6.14
N ALA A 222 17.63 11.53 -6.09
CA ALA A 222 16.70 12.04 -7.08
C ALA A 222 17.36 12.18 -8.47
N ALA A 223 18.59 12.70 -8.53
CA ALA A 223 19.37 12.77 -9.76
C ALA A 223 19.63 11.38 -10.36
N ARG A 224 19.94 10.38 -9.52
CA ARG A 224 20.12 8.99 -9.97
C ARG A 224 18.82 8.36 -10.50
N PHE A 225 17.69 8.63 -9.85
CA PHE A 225 16.38 8.17 -10.33
C PHE A 225 16.01 8.81 -11.67
N LEU A 226 16.23 10.12 -11.80
CA LEU A 226 16.00 10.85 -13.05
C LEU A 226 16.91 10.33 -14.18
N GLN A 227 18.19 10.07 -13.90
CA GLN A 227 19.11 9.49 -14.88
C GLN A 227 18.64 8.11 -15.33
N ALA A 228 18.19 7.26 -14.40
CA ALA A 228 17.62 5.96 -14.73
C ALA A 228 16.40 6.12 -15.65
N GLU A 229 15.49 7.02 -15.32
CA GLU A 229 14.29 7.32 -16.12
C GLU A 229 14.64 7.78 -17.54
N ARG A 230 15.56 8.73 -17.69
CA ARG A 230 16.04 9.23 -19.00
C ARG A 230 16.77 8.18 -19.83
N SER A 231 17.40 7.20 -19.18
CA SER A 231 18.08 6.07 -19.84
C SER A 231 17.14 4.90 -20.19
N GLY A 232 15.81 5.09 -20.15
CA GLY A 232 14.83 4.04 -20.45
C GLY A 232 14.65 3.01 -19.34
N ARG A 233 15.24 3.23 -18.15
CA ARG A 233 15.09 2.38 -16.94
C ARG A 233 14.13 3.00 -15.93
N ALA A 234 13.11 3.67 -16.44
CA ALA A 234 12.00 4.20 -15.65
C ALA A 234 11.35 3.05 -14.87
N MET A 235 11.00 3.29 -13.61
CA MET A 235 10.27 2.28 -12.83
C MET A 235 8.82 2.14 -13.29
N GLY A 236 8.21 3.24 -13.77
CA GLY A 236 6.81 3.26 -14.16
C GLY A 236 5.88 2.95 -12.99
N MET A 237 4.63 2.60 -13.30
CA MET A 237 3.70 2.07 -12.30
C MET A 237 4.25 0.76 -11.73
N LEU A 238 4.13 0.56 -10.41
CA LEU A 238 4.64 -0.66 -9.75
C LEU A 238 3.96 -1.94 -10.25
N SER A 239 2.68 -1.83 -10.62
CA SER A 239 1.82 -2.90 -11.12
C SER A 239 1.00 -2.35 -12.30
N PRO A 240 1.58 -2.20 -13.50
CA PRO A 240 0.85 -1.69 -14.66
C PRO A 240 -0.31 -2.63 -15.02
N ARG A 241 -1.36 -2.08 -15.62
CA ARG A 241 -2.49 -2.85 -16.13
C ARG A 241 -2.16 -3.40 -17.51
N ASP A 242 -2.70 -4.56 -17.81
CA ASP A 242 -2.66 -5.19 -19.13
C ASP A 242 -4.01 -5.82 -19.45
N SER A 243 -4.24 -6.06 -20.74
CA SER A 243 -5.46 -6.68 -21.22
C SER A 243 -5.21 -7.66 -22.35
N ILE A 244 -6.06 -8.68 -22.41
CA ILE A 244 -6.03 -9.71 -23.44
C ILE A 244 -7.42 -9.72 -24.07
N ASN A 245 -7.48 -9.71 -25.40
CA ASN A 245 -8.69 -10.03 -26.15
C ASN A 245 -8.40 -11.27 -26.99
N ALA A 246 -9.28 -12.26 -26.95
CA ALA A 246 -9.10 -13.49 -27.71
C ALA A 246 -10.46 -14.04 -28.18
N THR A 247 -10.44 -14.76 -29.30
CA THR A 247 -11.59 -15.53 -29.77
C THR A 247 -11.24 -17.01 -29.74
N VAL A 248 -12.04 -17.81 -29.03
CA VAL A 248 -11.83 -19.26 -28.87
C VAL A 248 -13.15 -19.97 -29.09
N GLY A 249 -13.21 -20.90 -30.05
CA GLY A 249 -14.45 -21.61 -30.37
C GLY A 249 -15.65 -20.68 -30.64
N GLY A 250 -15.41 -19.50 -31.22
CA GLY A 250 -16.43 -18.47 -31.45
C GLY A 250 -16.84 -17.65 -30.22
N ALA A 251 -16.32 -17.94 -29.04
CA ALA A 251 -16.47 -17.11 -27.85
C ALA A 251 -15.43 -15.97 -27.85
N GLN A 252 -15.90 -14.73 -27.81
CA GLN A 252 -15.04 -13.57 -27.57
C GLN A 252 -14.80 -13.44 -26.07
N MET A 253 -13.55 -13.31 -25.68
CA MET A 253 -13.16 -13.17 -24.29
C MET A 253 -12.24 -11.98 -24.10
N SER A 254 -12.39 -11.32 -22.95
CA SER A 254 -11.45 -10.30 -22.52
C SER A 254 -11.01 -10.51 -21.08
N LEU A 255 -9.74 -10.23 -20.83
CA LEU A 255 -9.13 -10.19 -19.50
C LEU A 255 -8.54 -8.80 -19.28
N SER A 256 -8.65 -8.27 -18.07
CA SER A 256 -7.90 -7.10 -17.64
C SER A 256 -7.35 -7.33 -16.24
N TYR A 257 -6.04 -7.18 -16.07
CA TYR A 257 -5.35 -7.56 -14.84
C TYR A 257 -4.16 -6.65 -14.54
N GLY A 258 -3.77 -6.57 -13.26
CA GLY A 258 -2.58 -5.85 -12.82
C GLY A 258 -1.36 -6.77 -12.85
N ARG A 259 -0.22 -6.26 -13.29
CA ARG A 259 1.02 -7.03 -13.54
C ARG A 259 2.12 -6.71 -12.52
N PRO A 260 2.02 -7.16 -11.25
CA PRO A 260 3.08 -6.94 -10.27
C PRO A 260 4.38 -7.64 -10.68
N ALA A 261 5.52 -7.04 -10.29
CA ALA A 261 6.86 -7.60 -10.50
C ALA A 261 7.41 -8.26 -9.23
N ARG A 262 8.27 -9.27 -9.37
CA ARG A 262 8.90 -9.98 -8.24
C ARG A 262 9.82 -9.08 -7.46
N ARG A 263 10.70 -8.35 -8.14
CA ARG A 263 11.71 -7.47 -7.54
C ARG A 263 12.58 -8.23 -6.53
N GLY A 264 12.93 -9.47 -6.87
CA GLY A 264 13.72 -10.36 -6.02
C GLY A 264 13.01 -10.89 -4.77
N ARG A 265 11.68 -10.72 -4.67
CA ARG A 265 10.88 -11.30 -3.58
C ARG A 265 10.44 -12.71 -3.94
N GLN A 266 10.35 -13.57 -2.93
CA GLN A 266 9.59 -14.81 -3.04
C GLN A 266 8.11 -14.49 -3.19
N ILE A 267 7.48 -14.98 -4.26
CA ILE A 267 6.08 -14.67 -4.54
C ILE A 267 5.14 -15.54 -3.70
N PHE A 268 5.08 -16.83 -3.99
CA PHE A 268 4.11 -17.70 -3.36
C PHE A 268 4.63 -18.25 -2.03
N GLY A 269 3.77 -18.20 -1.01
CA GLY A 269 4.12 -18.44 0.39
C GLY A 269 4.65 -17.21 1.13
N SER A 270 4.82 -16.07 0.45
CA SER A 270 5.28 -14.82 1.06
C SER A 270 4.44 -13.62 0.61
N VAL A 271 4.68 -13.09 -0.61
CA VAL A 271 3.90 -11.96 -1.17
C VAL A 271 2.44 -12.35 -1.37
N VAL A 272 2.23 -13.54 -1.92
CA VAL A 272 0.93 -14.20 -2.06
C VAL A 272 0.95 -15.40 -1.12
N LYS A 273 0.14 -15.35 -0.08
CA LYS A 273 0.13 -16.39 0.96
C LYS A 273 -0.64 -17.63 0.50
N TRP A 274 -0.22 -18.78 1.01
CA TRP A 274 -0.91 -20.04 0.81
C TRP A 274 -2.23 -20.06 1.58
N GLY A 275 -3.28 -20.61 0.96
CA GLY A 275 -4.60 -20.76 1.58
C GLY A 275 -5.42 -19.47 1.68
N GLU A 276 -4.87 -18.31 1.30
CA GLU A 276 -5.58 -17.04 1.29
C GLU A 276 -6.08 -16.70 -0.12
N VAL A 277 -7.25 -16.05 -0.20
CA VAL A 277 -7.81 -15.57 -1.47
C VAL A 277 -6.93 -14.43 -2.00
N TRP A 278 -6.50 -14.57 -3.25
CA TRP A 278 -5.71 -13.60 -3.97
C TRP A 278 -6.48 -13.09 -5.19
N ARG A 279 -6.44 -11.79 -5.41
CA ARG A 279 -7.02 -11.08 -6.57
C ARG A 279 -6.45 -11.47 -7.94
N THR A 280 -5.53 -12.44 -7.97
CA THR A 280 -4.88 -12.94 -9.19
C THR A 280 -4.30 -11.81 -10.03
N GLY A 281 -3.49 -10.96 -9.38
CA GLY A 281 -2.96 -9.72 -9.91
C GLY A 281 -2.63 -8.72 -8.79
N ALA A 282 -2.67 -7.43 -9.11
CA ALA A 282 -2.48 -6.32 -8.17
C ALA A 282 -3.51 -5.19 -8.44
N ASN A 283 -3.78 -4.37 -7.41
CA ASN A 283 -4.78 -3.29 -7.40
C ASN A 283 -6.21 -3.83 -7.52
N GLU A 284 -6.96 -3.47 -8.58
CA GLU A 284 -8.30 -4.00 -8.88
C GLU A 284 -8.27 -5.51 -9.13
N ALA A 285 -9.38 -6.19 -8.85
CA ALA A 285 -9.52 -7.61 -9.18
C ALA A 285 -9.35 -7.85 -10.70
N THR A 286 -8.87 -9.04 -11.07
CA THR A 286 -8.73 -9.42 -12.48
C THR A 286 -10.12 -9.56 -13.10
N SER A 287 -10.44 -8.71 -14.07
CA SER A 287 -11.72 -8.73 -14.78
C SER A 287 -11.66 -9.76 -15.89
N PHE A 288 -12.74 -10.53 -16.03
CA PHE A 288 -12.94 -11.51 -17.09
C PHE A 288 -14.32 -11.34 -17.73
N ARG A 289 -14.37 -11.35 -19.06
CA ARG A 289 -15.63 -11.35 -19.81
C ARG A 289 -15.61 -12.45 -20.85
N THR A 290 -16.77 -13.04 -21.09
CA THR A 290 -16.98 -14.02 -22.17
C THR A 290 -18.32 -13.77 -22.85
N SER A 291 -18.36 -13.86 -24.18
CA SER A 291 -19.58 -13.67 -24.97
C SER A 291 -20.42 -14.95 -25.13
N ARG A 292 -19.89 -16.09 -24.70
CA ARG A 292 -20.56 -17.39 -24.71
C ARG A 292 -20.37 -18.09 -23.39
N ASP A 293 -21.23 -19.06 -23.15
CA ASP A 293 -21.14 -19.95 -22.02
C ASP A 293 -19.87 -20.79 -22.10
N LEU A 294 -19.16 -20.89 -20.98
CA LEU A 294 -17.95 -21.69 -20.84
C LEU A 294 -18.16 -22.77 -19.79
N MET A 295 -17.41 -23.86 -19.88
CA MET A 295 -17.34 -24.87 -18.85
C MET A 295 -15.95 -24.87 -18.23
N PHE A 296 -15.84 -24.64 -16.92
CA PHE A 296 -14.60 -24.75 -16.17
C PHE A 296 -14.73 -25.91 -15.17
N GLY A 297 -13.90 -26.94 -15.29
CA GLY A 297 -13.92 -28.09 -14.37
C GLY A 297 -15.29 -28.74 -14.17
N GLY A 298 -16.14 -28.75 -15.21
CA GLY A 298 -17.52 -29.25 -15.14
C GLY A 298 -18.58 -28.24 -14.69
N THR A 299 -18.20 -27.03 -14.26
CA THR A 299 -19.14 -25.96 -13.89
C THR A 299 -19.41 -25.03 -15.08
N ARG A 300 -20.70 -24.78 -15.37
CA ARG A 300 -21.13 -23.82 -16.38
C ARG A 300 -20.96 -22.38 -15.89
N VAL A 301 -20.32 -21.58 -16.71
CA VAL A 301 -20.12 -20.13 -16.54
C VAL A 301 -20.84 -19.43 -17.68
N PRO A 302 -22.02 -18.86 -17.43
CA PRO A 302 -22.79 -18.18 -18.48
C PRO A 302 -22.02 -17.02 -19.11
N ALA A 303 -22.37 -16.66 -20.35
CA ALA A 303 -21.91 -15.43 -20.97
C ALA A 303 -22.13 -14.23 -20.03
N GLY A 304 -21.11 -13.37 -19.88
CA GLY A 304 -21.18 -12.29 -18.90
C GLY A 304 -19.82 -11.72 -18.50
N ALA A 305 -19.85 -10.92 -17.44
CA ALA A 305 -18.69 -10.30 -16.82
C ALA A 305 -18.52 -10.82 -15.40
N TYR A 306 -17.26 -11.10 -15.04
CA TYR A 306 -16.86 -11.72 -13.80
C TYR A 306 -15.54 -11.11 -13.32
N THR A 307 -15.16 -11.44 -12.09
CA THR A 307 -13.77 -11.33 -11.65
C THR A 307 -13.18 -12.69 -11.34
N LEU A 308 -11.86 -12.79 -11.53
CA LEU A 308 -11.08 -14.00 -11.28
C LEU A 308 -10.26 -13.80 -10.02
N TRP A 309 -10.39 -14.75 -9.11
CA TRP A 309 -9.60 -14.86 -7.89
C TRP A 309 -8.97 -16.23 -7.83
N THR A 310 -7.94 -16.40 -7.01
CA THR A 310 -7.31 -17.69 -6.79
C THR A 310 -7.08 -17.93 -5.31
N ILE A 311 -7.06 -19.20 -4.92
CA ILE A 311 -6.50 -19.63 -3.64
C ILE A 311 -5.27 -20.48 -3.97
N PRO A 312 -4.07 -19.91 -3.84
CA PRO A 312 -2.84 -20.65 -4.03
C PRO A 312 -2.65 -21.66 -2.89
N GLY A 313 -2.14 -22.85 -3.22
CA GLY A 313 -1.76 -23.84 -2.22
C GLY A 313 -0.52 -24.62 -2.65
N PRO A 314 0.26 -25.15 -1.70
CA PRO A 314 1.48 -25.91 -2.01
C PRO A 314 1.19 -27.24 -2.72
N GLN A 315 -0.02 -27.79 -2.55
CA GLN A 315 -0.44 -29.08 -3.13
C GLN A 315 -1.49 -28.93 -4.24
N GLY A 316 -1.98 -27.73 -4.49
CA GLY A 316 -3.06 -27.49 -5.45
C GLY A 316 -3.61 -26.07 -5.34
N TRP A 317 -4.18 -25.58 -6.43
CA TRP A 317 -4.74 -24.24 -6.52
C TRP A 317 -6.22 -24.30 -6.82
N GLN A 318 -6.95 -23.27 -6.41
CA GLN A 318 -8.32 -23.05 -6.83
C GLN A 318 -8.42 -21.76 -7.64
N LEU A 319 -9.10 -21.82 -8.79
CA LEU A 319 -9.61 -20.66 -9.48
C LEU A 319 -11.02 -20.37 -8.96
N ILE A 320 -11.31 -19.12 -8.68
CA ILE A 320 -12.63 -18.64 -8.28
C ILE A 320 -13.13 -17.70 -9.35
N ILE A 321 -14.36 -17.94 -9.81
CA ILE A 321 -15.08 -17.08 -10.73
C ILE A 321 -16.18 -16.39 -9.91
N ASN A 322 -16.09 -15.08 -9.77
CA ASN A 322 -16.96 -14.28 -8.91
C ASN A 322 -17.82 -13.33 -9.74
N ARG A 323 -19.10 -13.17 -9.37
CA ARG A 323 -20.09 -12.36 -10.10
C ARG A 323 -19.95 -10.86 -9.83
N LYS A 324 -19.30 -10.47 -8.72
CA LYS A 324 -19.02 -9.06 -8.43
C LYS A 324 -18.01 -8.54 -9.44
N THR A 325 -18.20 -7.29 -9.87
CA THR A 325 -17.28 -6.65 -10.82
C THR A 325 -16.98 -5.22 -10.39
N GLY A 326 -15.81 -4.72 -10.80
CA GLY A 326 -15.37 -3.35 -10.53
C GLY A 326 -14.80 -3.14 -9.13
N GLU A 327 -14.70 -4.19 -8.31
CA GLU A 327 -14.18 -4.10 -6.95
C GLU A 327 -12.66 -3.92 -6.90
N TRP A 328 -12.21 -3.22 -5.84
CA TRP A 328 -10.80 -3.21 -5.49
C TRP A 328 -10.40 -4.61 -5.01
N GLY A 329 -9.18 -5.06 -5.31
CA GLY A 329 -8.79 -6.45 -5.05
C GLY A 329 -8.60 -6.84 -3.58
N THR A 330 -8.99 -6.01 -2.61
CA THR A 330 -9.14 -6.38 -1.20
C THR A 330 -10.60 -6.53 -0.77
N GLU A 331 -11.57 -6.28 -1.66
CA GLU A 331 -13.01 -6.24 -1.36
C GLU A 331 -13.73 -7.51 -1.87
N TYR A 332 -13.03 -8.64 -1.78
CA TYR A 332 -13.56 -9.94 -2.16
C TYR A 332 -14.81 -10.30 -1.36
N ASP A 333 -15.84 -10.80 -2.05
CA ASP A 333 -17.10 -11.24 -1.45
C ASP A 333 -17.40 -12.68 -1.88
N ALA A 334 -17.21 -13.62 -0.96
CA ALA A 334 -17.42 -15.04 -1.21
C ALA A 334 -18.88 -15.41 -1.55
N SER A 335 -19.87 -14.59 -1.14
CA SER A 335 -21.27 -14.82 -1.49
C SER A 335 -21.55 -14.68 -2.98
N GLN A 336 -20.65 -14.00 -3.70
CA GLN A 336 -20.75 -13.77 -5.14
C GLN A 336 -20.03 -14.82 -5.98
N ASP A 337 -19.42 -15.84 -5.36
CA ASP A 337 -18.78 -16.94 -6.08
C ASP A 337 -19.79 -17.69 -6.95
N LEU A 338 -19.50 -17.77 -8.24
CA LEU A 338 -20.22 -18.63 -9.19
C LEU A 338 -19.60 -20.03 -9.21
N ALA A 339 -18.28 -20.13 -9.19
CA ALA A 339 -17.56 -21.38 -9.28
C ALA A 339 -16.24 -21.33 -8.51
N ARG A 340 -15.86 -22.47 -7.93
CA ARG A 340 -14.52 -22.76 -7.43
C ARG A 340 -14.00 -24.00 -8.13
N VAL A 341 -12.96 -23.82 -8.93
CA VAL A 341 -12.47 -24.82 -9.87
C VAL A 341 -11.06 -25.21 -9.47
N PRO A 342 -10.79 -26.49 -9.16
CA PRO A 342 -9.43 -26.96 -8.98
C PRO A 342 -8.62 -26.74 -10.27
N VAL A 343 -7.45 -26.11 -10.15
CA VAL A 343 -6.55 -25.84 -11.27
C VAL A 343 -5.16 -26.34 -10.98
N GLN A 344 -4.45 -26.74 -12.03
CA GLN A 344 -3.10 -27.26 -11.92
C GLN A 344 -2.12 -26.10 -11.88
N ALA A 345 -1.24 -26.12 -10.88
CA ALA A 345 -0.04 -25.31 -10.82
C ALA A 345 1.16 -26.20 -11.11
N ALA A 346 2.06 -25.72 -11.97
CA ALA A 346 3.29 -26.40 -12.33
C ALA A 346 4.44 -25.41 -12.28
N ARG A 347 5.66 -25.95 -12.25
CA ARG A 347 6.86 -25.12 -12.38
C ARG A 347 6.94 -24.58 -13.81
N THR A 348 7.35 -23.32 -13.99
CA THR A 348 7.68 -22.79 -15.32
C THR A 348 8.85 -23.58 -15.92
N ARG A 349 8.88 -23.69 -17.25
CA ARG A 349 9.91 -24.47 -17.99
C ARG A 349 11.22 -23.71 -18.23
N GLY A 350 11.29 -22.44 -17.83
CA GLY A 350 12.43 -21.56 -18.09
C GLY A 350 12.78 -20.71 -16.88
N GLU A 351 13.40 -19.57 -17.13
CA GLU A 351 13.70 -18.60 -16.07
C GLU A 351 12.43 -18.14 -15.34
N ALA A 352 12.61 -17.71 -14.10
CA ALA A 352 11.52 -17.19 -13.30
C ALA A 352 10.91 -15.95 -13.96
N VAL A 353 9.59 -15.94 -14.10
CA VAL A 353 8.82 -14.89 -14.75
C VAL A 353 8.80 -13.65 -13.86
N GLU A 354 9.56 -12.62 -14.23
CA GLU A 354 9.75 -11.41 -13.40
C GLU A 354 8.44 -10.66 -13.14
N GLN A 355 7.55 -10.59 -14.14
CA GLN A 355 6.31 -9.84 -14.04
C GLN A 355 5.12 -10.76 -14.31
N PHE A 356 4.13 -10.73 -13.42
CA PHE A 356 2.90 -11.49 -13.60
C PHE A 356 2.32 -11.25 -14.99
N THR A 357 2.00 -12.33 -15.67
CA THR A 357 1.43 -12.30 -17.02
C THR A 357 0.34 -13.35 -17.14
N MET A 358 -0.67 -13.03 -17.96
CA MET A 358 -1.71 -13.96 -18.34
C MET A 358 -1.73 -14.10 -19.86
N ARG A 359 -2.21 -15.25 -20.33
CA ARG A 359 -2.49 -15.50 -21.76
C ARG A 359 -3.66 -16.45 -21.89
N ILE A 360 -4.33 -16.40 -23.04
CA ILE A 360 -5.33 -17.40 -23.43
C ILE A 360 -4.69 -18.33 -24.46
N ARG A 361 -4.68 -19.64 -24.17
CA ARG A 361 -4.22 -20.68 -25.10
C ARG A 361 -5.43 -21.35 -25.74
N ASN A 362 -5.46 -21.41 -27.07
CA ASN A 362 -6.52 -22.08 -27.80
C ASN A 362 -6.34 -23.61 -27.79
N ALA A 363 -7.45 -24.33 -27.82
CA ALA A 363 -7.55 -25.78 -27.99
C ALA A 363 -8.76 -26.09 -28.90
N GLN A 364 -8.92 -27.35 -29.33
CA GLN A 364 -9.97 -27.74 -30.29
C GLN A 364 -11.39 -27.35 -29.84
N ASN A 365 -11.77 -27.66 -28.59
CA ASN A 365 -13.13 -27.44 -28.07
C ASN A 365 -13.20 -26.32 -27.02
N GLY A 366 -12.20 -25.44 -26.98
CA GLY A 366 -12.04 -24.50 -25.89
C GLY A 366 -10.63 -23.95 -25.78
N GLY A 367 -10.17 -23.73 -24.56
CA GLY A 367 -8.85 -23.18 -24.32
C GLY A 367 -8.42 -23.30 -22.88
N ALA A 368 -7.43 -22.50 -22.52
CA ALA A 368 -7.02 -22.34 -21.13
C ALA A 368 -6.59 -20.90 -20.87
N ILE A 369 -6.99 -20.39 -19.70
CA ILE A 369 -6.37 -19.20 -19.12
C ILE A 369 -5.09 -19.67 -18.43
N VAL A 370 -3.96 -19.15 -18.87
CA VAL A 370 -2.66 -19.46 -18.27
C VAL A 370 -2.13 -18.23 -17.57
N MET A 371 -1.69 -18.42 -16.33
CA MET A 371 -1.19 -17.39 -15.43
C MET A 371 0.24 -17.76 -15.04
N SER A 372 1.20 -16.85 -15.19
CA SER A 372 2.60 -17.13 -14.89
C SER A 372 3.20 -16.01 -14.02
N TRP A 373 3.84 -16.39 -12.92
CA TRP A 373 4.66 -15.49 -12.09
C TRP A 373 5.73 -16.28 -11.37
N ASP A 374 6.92 -15.71 -11.23
CA ASP A 374 8.03 -16.44 -10.62
C ASP A 374 8.26 -17.76 -11.37
N ASP A 375 8.55 -18.83 -10.65
CA ASP A 375 8.67 -20.16 -11.20
C ASP A 375 7.34 -20.93 -11.24
N THR A 376 6.19 -20.26 -11.12
CA THR A 376 4.87 -20.91 -11.12
C THR A 376 4.06 -20.55 -12.37
N GLU A 377 3.51 -21.57 -13.03
CA GLU A 377 2.49 -21.46 -14.09
C GLU A 377 1.22 -22.18 -13.64
N VAL A 378 0.09 -21.49 -13.67
CA VAL A 378 -1.23 -22.04 -13.35
C VAL A 378 -2.08 -22.07 -14.61
N THR A 379 -2.65 -23.24 -14.91
CA THR A 379 -3.48 -23.45 -16.09
C THR A 379 -4.92 -23.76 -15.68
N ALA A 380 -5.84 -22.89 -16.10
CA ALA A 380 -7.28 -23.07 -15.95
C ALA A 380 -7.93 -23.42 -17.29
N PRO A 381 -8.13 -24.71 -17.59
CA PRO A 381 -8.77 -25.14 -18.83
C PRO A 381 -10.27 -24.82 -18.82
N PHE A 382 -10.80 -24.53 -20.02
CA PHE A 382 -12.23 -24.39 -20.25
C PHE A 382 -12.64 -24.94 -21.61
N THR A 383 -13.90 -25.32 -21.75
CA THR A 383 -14.53 -25.56 -23.05
C THR A 383 -15.57 -24.50 -23.34
N VAL A 384 -15.84 -24.25 -24.63
CA VAL A 384 -17.00 -23.44 -25.02
C VAL A 384 -18.21 -24.37 -24.98
N ALA A 385 -19.29 -23.95 -24.32
CA ALA A 385 -20.52 -24.72 -24.32
C ALA A 385 -21.09 -24.79 -25.76
N PRO A 386 -21.76 -25.90 -26.14
CA PRO A 386 -22.34 -26.08 -27.47
C PRO A 386 -23.29 -24.95 -27.90
#